data_AF-A0A1G5ZKU3-F1
#
_entry.id   AF-A0A1G5ZKU3-F1
#
_cell.length_a   1.000
_cell.length_b   1.000
_cell.length_c   1.000
_cell.angle_alpha   90.00
_cell.angle_beta   90.00
_cell.angle_gamma   90.00
#
_symmetry.space_group_name_H-M   'P 1'
#
loop_
_entity.id
_entity.type
_entity.pdbx_description
1 polymer ?
#
loop_
_entity_poly.entity_id
_entity_poly.type
_entity_poly.pdbx_seq_one_letter_code
_entity_poly.pdbx_strand_id
1 'polypeptide(L)'
;MRIKNYSGFMLITAFGWTSCISPPENFPSVPEIEFSTIEYVPTSGADSLIISVNFKDAEGDLGLSPSDINPPFNPLTYKRDAAGNLITYSKRPAGAPAYNPIDWVIDPIINNTVVKDTIWVEQNENQYNIFVRFYIKRSGRFTEFRWQNPPFFTTFNGRFPRILTTEEGQAVEGNIKYRMLSSGWESIFRNDTIRIDVRVQDRALNRSNEVSSPEVTLRQITRNKP
;
A
#
# COMPACT_ATOMS: atom_id res chain seq x y z
N MET A 1 51.19 59.53 -13.67
CA MET A 1 50.18 58.61 -13.08
C MET A 1 49.42 57.96 -14.24
N ARG A 2 49.82 56.76 -14.66
CA ARG A 2 49.38 55.41 -14.22
C ARG A 2 47.96 55.04 -14.69
N ILE A 3 47.99 54.15 -15.69
CA ILE A 3 46.97 53.36 -16.40
C ILE A 3 45.91 52.73 -15.48
N LYS A 4 44.66 52.57 -15.98
CA LYS A 4 43.95 51.27 -16.04
C LYS A 4 42.67 51.35 -16.89
N ASN A 5 42.71 50.69 -18.05
CA ASN A 5 41.54 50.26 -18.82
C ASN A 5 40.95 49.03 -18.14
N TYR A 6 39.67 49.07 -17.79
CA TYR A 6 38.95 47.89 -17.32
C TYR A 6 38.15 47.32 -18.48
N SER A 7 38.73 46.30 -19.11
CA SER A 7 38.03 45.40 -20.02
C SER A 7 37.18 44.46 -19.16
N GLY A 8 35.88 44.74 -19.07
CA GLY A 8 34.92 43.94 -18.31
C GLY A 8 34.48 42.73 -19.12
N PHE A 9 35.00 41.57 -18.75
CA PHE A 9 34.64 40.24 -19.24
C PHE A 9 33.11 40.02 -19.11
N MET A 10 32.43 39.82 -20.24
CA MET A 10 31.02 39.45 -20.28
C MET A 10 30.89 37.98 -19.86
N LEU A 11 30.50 37.74 -18.62
CA LEU A 11 30.26 36.40 -18.09
C LEU A 11 28.99 35.83 -18.74
N ILE A 12 29.15 34.97 -19.74
CA ILE A 12 28.05 34.18 -20.29
C ILE A 12 27.65 33.17 -19.22
N THR A 13 26.64 33.49 -18.42
CA THR A 13 25.93 32.52 -17.60
C THR A 13 25.16 31.60 -18.55
N ALA A 14 25.79 30.48 -18.91
CA ALA A 14 25.09 29.36 -19.51
C ALA A 14 24.03 28.88 -18.52
N PHE A 15 22.79 29.32 -18.73
CA PHE A 15 21.61 28.69 -18.14
C PHE A 15 21.60 27.24 -18.63
N GLY A 16 22.10 26.34 -17.79
CA GLY A 16 21.90 24.91 -17.98
C GLY A 16 20.41 24.64 -17.85
N TRP A 17 19.70 24.62 -18.98
CA TRP A 17 18.39 24.01 -19.05
C TRP A 17 18.59 22.53 -18.78
N THR A 18 18.44 22.13 -17.53
CA THR A 18 18.10 20.75 -17.19
C THR A 18 16.70 20.51 -17.75
N SER A 19 16.62 20.20 -19.05
CA SER A 19 15.40 19.69 -19.63
C SER A 19 15.15 18.34 -18.95
N CYS A 20 14.27 18.33 -17.95
CA CYS A 20 13.56 17.11 -17.62
C CYS A 20 12.87 16.68 -18.91
N ILE A 21 13.24 15.51 -19.44
CA ILE A 21 12.52 14.90 -20.55
C ILE A 21 11.12 14.65 -20.02
N SER A 22 10.13 15.36 -20.56
CA SER A 22 8.74 15.14 -20.15
C SER A 22 8.38 13.68 -20.47
N PRO A 23 7.71 12.99 -19.54
CA PRO A 23 7.22 11.64 -19.81
C PRO A 23 6.33 11.68 -21.07
N PRO A 24 6.26 10.58 -21.84
CA PRO A 24 5.39 10.52 -23.00
C PRO A 24 3.96 10.92 -22.64
N GLU A 25 3.23 11.61 -23.53
CA GLU A 25 1.91 12.21 -23.23
C GLU A 25 0.84 11.20 -22.74
N ASN A 26 1.09 9.90 -22.87
CA ASN A 26 0.21 8.81 -22.47
C ASN A 26 0.51 8.22 -21.07
N PHE A 27 1.35 8.86 -20.26
CA PHE A 27 1.62 8.46 -18.88
C PHE A 27 1.04 9.47 -17.88
N PRO A 28 0.17 9.04 -16.95
CA PRO A 28 -0.42 9.92 -15.96
C PRO A 28 0.51 10.11 -14.74
N SER A 29 0.52 11.31 -14.17
CA SER A 29 1.25 11.60 -12.93
C SER A 29 0.60 11.03 -11.66
N VAL A 30 -0.66 10.59 -11.76
CA VAL A 30 -1.29 9.76 -10.73
C VAL A 30 -1.32 8.35 -11.31
N PRO A 31 -0.88 7.31 -10.58
CA PRO A 31 -0.78 5.99 -11.14
C PRO A 31 -2.13 5.50 -11.65
N GLU A 32 -2.14 4.95 -12.86
CA GLU A 32 -3.34 4.34 -13.45
C GLU A 32 -3.15 2.83 -13.51
N ILE A 33 -4.19 2.09 -13.14
CA ILE A 33 -4.20 0.63 -13.18
C ILE A 33 -5.37 0.06 -13.97
N GLU A 34 -5.15 -1.13 -14.52
CA GLU A 34 -6.17 -1.93 -15.19
C GLU A 34 -6.16 -3.35 -14.61
N PHE A 35 -7.33 -3.92 -14.32
CA PHE A 35 -7.42 -5.30 -13.87
C PHE A 35 -6.93 -6.25 -14.97
N SER A 36 -6.09 -7.23 -14.61
CA SER A 36 -5.57 -8.21 -15.56
C SER A 36 -6.07 -9.62 -15.26
N THR A 37 -5.71 -10.21 -14.11
CA THR A 37 -6.08 -11.60 -13.80
C THR A 37 -6.40 -11.81 -12.32
N ILE A 38 -7.16 -12.87 -12.06
CA ILE A 38 -7.38 -13.42 -10.72
C ILE A 38 -7.25 -14.94 -10.79
N GLU A 39 -6.43 -15.52 -9.93
CA GLU A 39 -6.14 -16.96 -9.88
C GLU A 39 -6.15 -17.45 -8.43
N TYR A 40 -6.69 -18.65 -8.22
CA TYR A 40 -6.62 -19.37 -6.96
C TYR A 40 -5.70 -20.59 -7.13
N VAL A 41 -4.70 -20.72 -6.26
CA VAL A 41 -3.73 -21.81 -6.28
C VAL A 41 -3.81 -22.56 -4.96
N PRO A 42 -4.48 -23.72 -4.91
CA PRO A 42 -4.49 -24.55 -3.72
C PRO A 42 -3.13 -25.20 -3.52
N THR A 43 -2.63 -25.22 -2.28
CA THR A 43 -1.34 -25.85 -1.93
C THR A 43 -1.53 -26.82 -0.76
N SER A 44 -0.48 -27.58 -0.42
CA SER A 44 -0.49 -28.39 0.81
C SER A 44 -0.33 -27.55 2.09
N GLY A 45 0.00 -26.26 1.95
CA GLY A 45 0.14 -25.30 3.04
C GLY A 45 -0.88 -24.17 2.94
N ALA A 46 -0.43 -22.91 2.99
CA ALA A 46 -1.32 -21.77 2.77
C ALA A 46 -1.67 -21.62 1.29
N ASP A 47 -2.95 -21.65 0.98
CA ASP A 47 -3.46 -21.42 -0.37
C ASP A 47 -3.18 -19.99 -0.82
N SER A 48 -3.14 -19.77 -2.13
CA SER A 48 -2.82 -18.47 -2.71
C SER A 48 -3.95 -17.93 -3.55
N LEU A 49 -4.35 -16.69 -3.26
CA LEU A 49 -5.18 -15.90 -4.15
C LEU A 49 -4.28 -14.85 -4.79
N ILE A 50 -4.15 -14.90 -6.11
CA ILE A 50 -3.22 -14.08 -6.88
C ILE A 50 -4.05 -13.14 -7.74
N ILE A 51 -3.82 -11.85 -7.61
CA ILE A 51 -4.37 -10.83 -8.51
C ILE A 51 -3.24 -10.23 -9.34
N SER A 52 -3.54 -9.85 -10.58
CA SER A 52 -2.62 -9.09 -11.40
C SER A 52 -3.29 -7.82 -11.90
N VAL A 53 -2.57 -6.71 -11.88
CA VAL A 53 -2.99 -5.43 -12.47
C VAL A 53 -1.90 -4.90 -13.38
N ASN A 54 -2.28 -4.35 -14.54
CA ASN A 54 -1.38 -3.54 -15.34
C ASN A 54 -1.30 -2.15 -14.71
N PHE A 55 -0.16 -1.47 -14.82
CA PHE A 55 0.01 -0.11 -14.32
C PHE A 55 0.72 0.79 -15.34
N LYS A 56 0.46 2.09 -15.23
CA LYS A 56 1.20 3.17 -15.87
C LYS A 56 1.44 4.29 -14.87
N ASP A 57 2.64 4.85 -14.89
CA ASP A 57 3.07 5.91 -13.97
C ASP A 57 4.14 6.77 -14.64
N ALA A 58 4.01 8.09 -14.57
CA ALA A 58 4.86 9.01 -15.33
C ALA A 58 6.21 9.29 -14.64
N GLU A 59 6.23 9.28 -13.30
CA GLU A 59 7.41 9.59 -12.48
C GLU A 59 8.20 8.33 -12.10
N GLY A 60 7.58 7.15 -12.16
CA GLY A 60 8.18 5.88 -11.78
C GLY A 60 8.41 5.75 -10.28
N ASP A 61 7.59 6.44 -9.49
CA ASP A 61 7.70 6.49 -8.04
C ASP A 61 6.79 5.48 -7.31
N LEU A 62 6.27 4.50 -8.05
CA LEU A 62 5.58 3.35 -7.48
C LEU A 62 6.50 2.44 -6.64
N GLY A 63 5.91 1.90 -5.58
CA GLY A 63 6.54 0.91 -4.70
C GLY A 63 7.28 1.51 -3.51
N LEU A 64 7.50 0.68 -2.49
CA LEU A 64 8.15 1.06 -1.23
C LEU A 64 9.31 0.11 -0.93
N SER A 65 10.37 0.64 -0.35
CA SER A 65 11.44 -0.15 0.25
C SER A 65 10.96 -0.77 1.56
N PRO A 66 11.49 -1.94 1.97
CA PRO A 66 11.31 -2.46 3.33
C PRO A 66 11.75 -1.47 4.42
N SER A 67 12.66 -0.55 4.12
CA SER A 67 13.13 0.49 5.04
C SER A 67 12.24 1.73 5.13
N ASP A 68 11.21 1.85 4.29
CA ASP A 68 10.29 3.00 4.29
C ASP A 68 9.26 2.83 5.42
N ILE A 69 9.74 2.95 6.67
CA ILE A 69 8.97 2.72 7.92
C ILE A 69 8.90 3.97 8.82
N ASN A 70 9.41 5.10 8.33
CA ASN A 70 9.27 6.41 8.97
C ASN A 70 8.10 7.17 8.34
N PRO A 71 7.56 8.20 9.02
CA PRO A 71 6.54 9.05 8.43
C PRO A 71 6.93 9.55 7.03
N PRO A 72 6.02 9.51 6.03
CA PRO A 72 4.59 9.21 6.15
C PRO A 72 4.22 7.71 6.09
N PHE A 73 5.19 6.79 6.04
CA PHE A 73 5.02 5.35 5.83
C PHE A 73 5.18 4.49 7.10
N ASN A 74 5.23 5.12 8.28
CA ASN A 74 5.33 4.41 9.55
C ASN A 74 4.12 3.47 9.74
N PRO A 75 4.27 2.25 10.29
CA PRO A 75 3.16 1.29 10.37
C PRO A 75 1.96 1.77 11.17
N LEU A 76 2.20 2.51 12.25
CA LEU A 76 1.17 2.97 13.16
C LEU A 76 1.62 4.21 13.91
N THR A 77 0.67 4.85 14.58
CA THR A 77 0.93 5.92 15.55
C THR A 77 0.43 5.48 16.93
N TYR A 78 1.14 5.88 17.98
CA TYR A 78 0.74 5.61 19.35
C TYR A 78 -0.21 6.70 19.83
N LYS A 79 -1.41 6.31 20.29
CA LYS A 79 -2.39 7.26 20.81
C LYS A 79 -1.92 7.81 22.15
N ARG A 80 -2.09 9.11 22.33
CA ARG A 80 -1.71 9.84 23.54
C ARG A 80 -2.90 10.60 24.11
N ASP A 81 -2.91 10.76 25.43
CA ASP A 81 -3.87 11.61 26.12
C ASP A 81 -3.57 13.11 25.89
N ALA A 82 -4.40 13.99 26.45
CA ALA A 82 -4.23 15.44 26.35
C ALA A 82 -2.93 15.96 27.01
N ALA A 83 -2.34 15.19 27.92
CA ALA A 83 -1.07 15.52 28.57
C ALA A 83 0.15 14.92 27.82
N GLY A 84 -0.08 14.20 26.71
CA GLY A 84 0.96 13.57 25.91
C GLY A 84 1.41 12.19 26.40
N ASN A 85 0.77 11.61 27.41
CA ASN A 85 1.11 10.27 27.89
C ASN A 85 0.51 9.20 26.97
N LEU A 86 1.18 8.04 26.87
CA LEU A 86 0.63 6.90 26.14
C LEU A 86 -0.68 6.43 26.79
N ILE A 87 -1.68 6.12 25.96
CA ILE A 87 -2.92 5.53 26.47
C ILE A 87 -2.73 4.02 26.59
N THR A 88 -2.81 3.51 27.82
CA THR A 88 -2.71 2.09 28.13
C THR A 88 -4.08 1.43 28.17
N TYR A 89 -4.15 0.11 27.98
CA TYR A 89 -5.42 -0.62 27.99
C TYR A 89 -6.18 -0.43 29.32
N SER A 90 -5.48 -0.45 30.46
CA SER A 90 -6.10 -0.29 31.77
C SER A 90 -6.61 1.14 32.05
N LYS A 91 -6.03 2.16 31.40
CA LYS A 91 -6.38 3.58 31.57
C LYS A 91 -7.07 4.19 30.34
N ARG A 92 -7.64 3.34 29.48
CA ARG A 92 -8.29 3.76 28.23
C ARG A 92 -9.59 4.53 28.49
N PRO A 93 -9.96 5.51 27.62
CA PRO A 93 -11.25 6.19 27.72
C PRO A 93 -12.41 5.24 27.40
N ALA A 94 -13.63 5.61 27.82
CA ALA A 94 -14.82 4.78 27.65
C ALA A 94 -15.16 4.45 26.18
N GLY A 95 -14.76 5.29 25.24
CA GLY A 95 -14.96 5.08 23.79
C GLY A 95 -13.85 4.27 23.11
N ALA A 96 -12.83 3.81 23.85
CA ALA A 96 -11.75 3.01 23.26
C ALA A 96 -12.24 1.60 22.88
N PRO A 97 -11.69 1.00 21.80
CA PRO A 97 -12.08 -0.34 21.36
C PRO A 97 -11.76 -1.38 22.43
N ALA A 98 -12.54 -2.47 22.46
CA ALA A 98 -12.17 -3.68 23.19
C ALA A 98 -10.84 -4.22 22.66
N TYR A 99 -10.13 -5.02 23.48
CA TYR A 99 -8.85 -5.58 23.07
C TYR A 99 -8.97 -6.33 21.74
N ASN A 100 -8.10 -5.99 20.81
CA ASN A 100 -7.87 -6.69 19.57
C ASN A 100 -6.47 -6.34 19.01
N PRO A 101 -5.90 -7.18 18.14
CA PRO A 101 -4.53 -6.98 17.62
C PRO A 101 -4.31 -5.78 16.69
N ILE A 102 -5.37 -5.13 16.19
CA ILE A 102 -5.27 -3.96 15.31
C ILE A 102 -5.16 -2.68 16.13
N ASP A 103 -5.99 -2.54 17.16
CA ASP A 103 -6.05 -1.32 17.96
C ASP A 103 -5.08 -1.32 19.15
N TRP A 104 -4.51 -2.46 19.51
CA TRP A 104 -3.68 -2.59 20.71
C TRP A 104 -2.38 -3.34 20.43
N VAL A 105 -1.25 -2.76 20.85
CA VAL A 105 0.07 -3.39 20.78
C VAL A 105 0.56 -3.71 22.18
N ILE A 106 0.94 -4.97 22.40
CA ILE A 106 1.53 -5.45 23.66
C ILE A 106 3.04 -5.23 23.61
N ASP A 107 3.58 -4.70 24.70
CA ASP A 107 5.00 -4.49 24.95
C ASP A 107 5.77 -3.80 23.80
N PRO A 108 5.27 -2.68 23.23
CA PRO A 108 5.91 -2.05 22.08
C PRO A 108 7.29 -1.48 22.42
N ILE A 109 8.15 -1.42 21.40
CA ILE A 109 9.42 -0.69 21.45
C ILE A 109 9.16 0.76 21.00
N ILE A 110 9.36 1.72 21.90
CA ILE A 110 9.18 3.15 21.66
C ILE A 110 10.46 3.87 22.06
N ASN A 111 11.03 4.66 21.14
CA ASN A 111 12.31 5.34 21.35
C ASN A 111 13.40 4.38 21.86
N ASN A 112 13.51 3.22 21.22
CA ASN A 112 14.49 2.18 21.54
C ASN A 112 14.36 1.57 22.95
N THR A 113 13.20 1.73 23.62
CA THR A 113 12.90 1.19 24.95
C THR A 113 11.62 0.34 24.90
N VAL A 114 11.63 -0.82 25.56
CA VAL A 114 10.42 -1.66 25.71
C VAL A 114 9.50 -1.03 26.75
N VAL A 115 8.27 -0.71 26.33
CA VAL A 115 7.21 -0.24 27.22
C VAL A 115 6.36 -1.44 27.62
N LYS A 116 6.53 -1.96 28.84
CA LYS A 116 5.83 -3.17 29.34
C LYS A 116 4.36 -2.91 29.69
N ASP A 117 3.54 -2.64 28.68
CA ASP A 117 2.09 -2.41 28.78
C ASP A 117 1.40 -2.71 27.44
N THR A 118 0.07 -2.64 27.40
CA THR A 118 -0.72 -2.72 26.17
C THR A 118 -1.15 -1.32 25.75
N ILE A 119 -0.63 -0.84 24.61
CA ILE A 119 -0.75 0.55 24.18
C ILE A 119 -1.76 0.68 23.03
N TRP A 120 -2.63 1.68 23.13
CA TRP A 120 -3.58 2.01 22.06
C TRP A 120 -2.84 2.61 20.86
N VAL A 121 -3.07 2.05 19.68
CA VAL A 121 -2.46 2.50 18.43
C VAL A 121 -3.52 2.85 17.39
N GLU A 122 -3.11 3.62 16.39
CA GLU A 122 -3.85 3.87 15.17
C GLU A 122 -2.99 3.43 13.99
N GLN A 123 -3.49 2.46 13.22
CA GLN A 123 -2.82 1.94 12.04
C GLN A 123 -2.70 3.02 10.97
N ASN A 124 -1.56 3.10 10.29
CA ASN A 124 -1.35 4.01 9.18
C ASN A 124 -1.58 3.27 7.86
N GLU A 125 -2.61 3.64 7.10
CA GLU A 125 -2.88 3.03 5.80
C GLU A 125 -1.77 3.32 4.77
N ASN A 126 -1.09 4.45 4.89
CA ASN A 126 -0.01 4.84 3.98
C ASN A 126 1.22 3.95 4.14
N GLN A 127 1.30 3.11 5.17
CA GLN A 127 2.33 2.08 5.22
C GLN A 127 2.21 1.08 4.05
N TYR A 128 1.08 1.03 3.34
CA TYR A 128 0.86 0.14 2.20
C TYR A 128 0.88 0.92 0.89
N ASN A 129 1.14 0.21 -0.21
CA ASN A 129 1.08 0.77 -1.57
C ASN A 129 0.22 -0.06 -2.53
N ILE A 130 -0.36 -1.17 -2.05
CA ILE A 130 -1.44 -1.89 -2.72
C ILE A 130 -2.56 -2.16 -1.70
N PHE A 131 -3.79 -1.85 -2.11
CA PHE A 131 -4.98 -1.89 -1.27
C PHE A 131 -5.96 -2.87 -1.89
N VAL A 132 -6.48 -3.79 -1.07
CA VAL A 132 -7.31 -4.88 -1.55
C VAL A 132 -8.56 -4.99 -0.68
N ARG A 133 -9.73 -4.89 -1.31
CA ARG A 133 -11.03 -5.08 -0.65
C ARG A 133 -11.74 -6.30 -1.23
N PHE A 134 -12.36 -7.06 -0.35
CA PHE A 134 -13.06 -8.29 -0.70
C PHE A 134 -14.56 -8.06 -0.61
N TYR A 135 -15.31 -8.57 -1.57
CA TYR A 135 -16.75 -8.54 -1.57
C TYR A 135 -17.29 -9.94 -1.83
N ILE A 136 -18.31 -10.32 -1.07
CA ILE A 136 -19.06 -11.57 -1.25
C ILE A 136 -20.46 -11.23 -1.76
N LYS A 137 -20.96 -12.00 -2.72
CA LYS A 137 -22.33 -11.87 -3.26
C LYS A 137 -23.22 -12.95 -2.67
N ARG A 138 -24.26 -12.54 -1.95
CA ARG A 138 -25.30 -13.43 -1.41
C ARG A 138 -26.66 -12.87 -1.78
N SER A 139 -27.56 -13.74 -2.24
CA SER A 139 -28.89 -13.34 -2.74
C SER A 139 -28.83 -12.19 -3.77
N GLY A 140 -27.82 -12.22 -4.65
CA GLY A 140 -27.65 -11.23 -5.72
C GLY A 140 -27.00 -9.90 -5.30
N ARG A 141 -26.73 -9.68 -4.01
CA ARG A 141 -26.16 -8.42 -3.50
C ARG A 141 -24.74 -8.61 -2.97
N PHE A 142 -23.85 -7.68 -3.30
CA PHE A 142 -22.51 -7.62 -2.72
C PHE A 142 -22.51 -6.97 -1.33
N THR A 143 -21.73 -7.55 -0.43
CA THR A 143 -21.35 -6.98 0.86
C THR A 143 -19.84 -7.11 1.03
N GLU A 144 -19.19 -6.10 1.57
CA GLU A 144 -17.75 -6.14 1.85
C GLU A 144 -17.44 -7.17 2.94
N PHE A 145 -16.49 -8.05 2.68
CA PHE A 145 -15.88 -8.93 3.67
C PHE A 145 -14.68 -8.21 4.30
N ARG A 146 -14.93 -7.56 5.43
CA ARG A 146 -13.93 -6.76 6.14
C ARG A 146 -13.05 -7.62 7.03
N TRP A 147 -11.81 -7.87 6.59
CA TRP A 147 -10.80 -8.65 7.31
C TRP A 147 -10.40 -8.06 8.67
N GLN A 148 -10.65 -6.77 8.88
CA GLN A 148 -10.34 -6.09 10.14
C GLN A 148 -11.36 -6.41 11.23
N ASN A 149 -12.52 -6.98 10.88
CA ASN A 149 -13.53 -7.38 11.83
C ASN A 149 -13.15 -8.70 12.55
N PRO A 150 -13.72 -8.96 13.74
CA PRO A 150 -13.63 -10.28 14.36
C PRO A 150 -14.12 -11.39 13.42
N PRO A 151 -13.49 -12.57 13.42
CA PRO A 151 -12.39 -13.00 14.30
C PRO A 151 -10.98 -12.73 13.75
N PHE A 152 -10.85 -12.07 12.59
CA PHE A 152 -9.59 -12.11 11.82
C PHE A 152 -8.60 -11.01 12.22
N PHE A 153 -9.08 -9.78 12.40
CA PHE A 153 -8.26 -8.63 12.77
C PHE A 153 -6.99 -8.51 11.89
N THR A 154 -7.15 -8.59 10.57
CA THR A 154 -6.05 -8.53 9.61
C THR A 154 -6.42 -7.70 8.38
N THR A 155 -5.49 -7.58 7.44
CA THR A 155 -5.71 -6.99 6.12
C THR A 155 -4.91 -7.73 5.06
N PHE A 156 -5.34 -7.62 3.81
CA PHE A 156 -4.57 -8.02 2.63
C PHE A 156 -4.04 -6.82 1.84
N ASN A 157 -4.06 -5.63 2.45
CA ASN A 157 -3.24 -4.52 1.97
C ASN A 157 -1.76 -4.90 2.12
N GLY A 158 -0.92 -4.41 1.21
CA GLY A 158 0.46 -4.85 1.15
C GLY A 158 1.44 -3.81 0.63
N ARG A 159 2.69 -4.26 0.52
CA ARG A 159 3.76 -3.54 -0.15
C ARG A 159 4.25 -4.35 -1.35
N PHE A 160 4.36 -3.72 -2.51
CA PHE A 160 5.23 -4.17 -3.58
C PHE A 160 6.52 -3.31 -3.59
N PRO A 161 7.66 -3.88 -4.01
CA PRO A 161 8.95 -3.18 -4.00
C PRO A 161 8.96 -2.00 -4.97
N ARG A 162 9.89 -1.06 -4.78
CA ARG A 162 10.10 0.03 -5.72
C ARG A 162 10.31 -0.50 -7.14
N ILE A 163 9.59 0.08 -8.11
CA ILE A 163 9.73 -0.28 -9.53
C ILE A 163 11.08 0.21 -10.05
N LEU A 164 11.44 1.44 -9.70
CA LEU A 164 12.75 2.03 -9.98
C LEU A 164 13.56 2.19 -8.70
N THR A 165 14.85 1.90 -8.79
CA THR A 165 15.81 2.14 -7.70
C THR A 165 16.60 3.44 -7.89
N THR A 166 16.43 4.12 -9.02
CA THR A 166 17.06 5.41 -9.33
C THR A 166 16.23 6.56 -8.77
N GLU A 167 16.90 7.65 -8.42
CA GLU A 167 16.23 8.91 -8.03
C GLU A 167 15.77 9.72 -9.26
N GLU A 168 16.36 9.44 -10.43
CA GLU A 168 15.90 9.95 -11.71
C GLU A 168 14.59 9.23 -12.08
N GLY A 169 13.49 9.99 -12.04
CA GLY A 169 12.17 9.51 -12.43
C GLY A 169 12.07 9.30 -13.94
N GLN A 170 11.32 8.29 -14.33
CA GLN A 170 11.00 8.00 -15.73
C GLN A 170 9.65 7.29 -15.80
N ALA A 171 8.97 7.47 -16.93
CA ALA A 171 7.72 6.79 -17.19
C ALA A 171 7.91 5.27 -17.20
N VAL A 172 7.03 4.56 -16.48
CA VAL A 172 7.05 3.10 -16.36
C VAL A 172 5.67 2.52 -16.54
N GLU A 173 5.62 1.39 -17.24
CA GLU A 173 4.44 0.54 -17.30
C GLU A 173 4.84 -0.91 -17.07
N GLY A 174 3.88 -1.71 -16.60
CA GLY A 174 4.13 -3.12 -16.33
C GLY A 174 2.94 -3.83 -15.72
N ASN A 175 3.21 -4.98 -15.12
CA ASN A 175 2.20 -5.83 -14.49
C ASN A 175 2.63 -6.16 -13.06
N ILE A 176 1.82 -5.79 -12.08
CA ILE A 176 2.00 -6.16 -10.67
C ILE A 176 1.23 -7.44 -10.43
N LYS A 177 1.93 -8.52 -10.05
CA LYS A 177 1.33 -9.76 -9.58
C LYS A 177 1.39 -9.82 -8.06
N TYR A 178 0.24 -9.70 -7.40
CA TYR A 178 0.14 -9.66 -5.95
C TYR A 178 -0.47 -10.96 -5.41
N ARG A 179 0.33 -11.69 -4.64
CA ARG A 179 -0.01 -12.99 -4.07
C ARG A 179 -0.41 -12.84 -2.60
N MET A 180 -1.64 -13.20 -2.29
CA MET A 180 -2.19 -13.22 -0.94
C MET A 180 -2.25 -14.66 -0.43
N LEU A 181 -1.65 -14.91 0.74
CA LEU A 181 -1.57 -16.25 1.35
C LEU A 181 -2.60 -16.38 2.47
N SER A 182 -3.38 -17.47 2.47
CA SER A 182 -4.27 -17.82 3.57
C SER A 182 -4.66 -19.29 3.50
N SER A 183 -4.72 -19.97 4.64
CA SER A 183 -5.37 -21.28 4.76
C SER A 183 -6.90 -21.18 4.82
N GLY A 184 -7.43 -19.95 4.90
CA GLY A 184 -8.86 -19.70 5.06
C GLY A 184 -9.63 -19.51 3.75
N TRP A 185 -8.97 -19.44 2.58
CA TRP A 185 -9.66 -19.10 1.33
C TRP A 185 -10.85 -20.02 1.04
N GLU A 186 -10.63 -21.33 1.06
CA GLU A 186 -11.69 -22.32 0.87
C GLU A 186 -12.72 -22.32 1.99
N SER A 187 -12.29 -22.26 3.26
CA SER A 187 -13.25 -22.32 4.37
C SER A 187 -14.18 -21.10 4.40
N ILE A 188 -13.69 -19.94 3.95
CA ILE A 188 -14.43 -18.68 3.97
C ILE A 188 -15.25 -18.48 2.69
N PHE A 189 -14.70 -18.76 1.51
CA PHE A 189 -15.28 -18.37 0.22
C PHE A 189 -15.74 -19.53 -0.68
N ARG A 190 -15.62 -20.80 -0.26
CA ARG A 190 -15.96 -21.97 -1.10
C ARG A 190 -17.32 -21.87 -1.82
N ASN A 191 -18.32 -21.32 -1.15
CA ASN A 191 -19.71 -21.26 -1.64
C ASN A 191 -20.15 -19.85 -2.05
N ASP A 192 -19.27 -18.85 -1.97
CA ASP A 192 -19.61 -17.46 -2.29
C ASP A 192 -19.05 -17.09 -3.67
N THR A 193 -19.80 -16.23 -4.39
CA THR A 193 -19.23 -15.47 -5.51
C THR A 193 -18.49 -14.28 -4.92
N ILE A 194 -17.22 -14.12 -5.29
CA ILE A 194 -16.35 -13.06 -4.82
C ILE A 194 -16.07 -12.03 -5.92
N ARG A 195 -15.80 -10.81 -5.48
CA ARG A 195 -15.20 -9.73 -6.27
C ARG A 195 -14.09 -9.09 -5.42
N ILE A 196 -12.97 -8.76 -6.05
CA ILE A 196 -11.85 -8.09 -5.42
C ILE A 196 -11.67 -6.73 -6.06
N ASP A 197 -11.65 -5.69 -5.23
CA ASP A 197 -11.37 -4.33 -5.68
C ASP A 197 -9.94 -3.95 -5.26
N VAL A 198 -9.20 -3.31 -6.16
CA VAL A 198 -7.77 -3.03 -6.02
C VAL A 198 -7.47 -1.57 -6.31
N ARG A 199 -6.58 -0.98 -5.50
CA ARG A 199 -5.92 0.31 -5.75
C ARG A 199 -4.43 0.21 -5.48
N VAL A 200 -3.64 1.06 -6.10
CA VAL A 200 -2.23 1.27 -5.77
C VAL A 200 -1.98 2.71 -5.32
N GLN A 201 -0.83 2.95 -4.70
CA GLN A 201 -0.36 4.28 -4.35
C GLN A 201 1.12 4.43 -4.69
N ASP A 202 1.46 5.60 -5.20
CA ASP A 202 2.84 6.02 -5.36
C ASP A 202 3.48 6.48 -4.02
N ARG A 203 4.70 7.01 -4.10
CA ARG A 203 5.43 7.55 -2.93
C ARG A 203 5.02 8.98 -2.61
N ALA A 204 4.45 9.73 -3.56
CA ALA A 204 3.85 11.04 -3.34
C ALA A 204 2.47 11.01 -2.66
N LEU A 205 1.95 9.81 -2.35
CA LEU A 205 0.64 9.54 -1.74
C LEU A 205 -0.57 9.71 -2.67
N ASN A 206 -0.39 9.69 -3.99
CA ASN A 206 -1.50 9.67 -4.93
C ASN A 206 -2.03 8.24 -5.10
N ARG A 207 -3.35 8.09 -4.96
CA ARG A 207 -4.05 6.81 -5.14
C ARG A 207 -4.52 6.67 -6.58
N SER A 208 -4.37 5.48 -7.14
CA SER A 208 -4.88 5.16 -8.47
C SER A 208 -6.41 5.18 -8.55
N ASN A 209 -6.92 5.08 -9.79
CA ASN A 209 -8.26 4.57 -10.02
C ASN A 209 -8.46 3.21 -9.33
N GLU A 210 -9.71 2.88 -9.03
CA GLU A 210 -10.05 1.54 -8.51
C GLU A 210 -10.42 0.62 -9.66
N VAL A 211 -9.93 -0.62 -9.61
CA VAL A 211 -10.31 -1.68 -10.54
C VAL A 211 -10.91 -2.85 -9.79
N SER A 212 -11.91 -3.48 -10.41
CA SER A 212 -12.58 -4.67 -9.86
C SER A 212 -12.23 -5.90 -10.69
N SER A 213 -12.07 -7.04 -10.03
CA SER A 213 -12.10 -8.32 -10.70
C SER A 213 -13.47 -8.60 -11.31
N PRO A 214 -13.58 -9.54 -12.25
CA PRO A 214 -14.85 -10.19 -12.56
C PRO A 214 -15.48 -10.83 -11.31
N GLU A 215 -16.79 -11.09 -11.37
CA GLU A 215 -17.47 -11.90 -10.37
C GLU A 215 -17.11 -13.38 -10.59
N VAL A 216 -16.49 -14.01 -9.59
CA VAL A 216 -15.96 -15.38 -9.72
C VAL A 216 -16.21 -16.19 -8.46
N THR A 217 -16.23 -17.51 -8.59
CA THR A 217 -16.09 -18.45 -7.46
C THR A 217 -14.65 -18.96 -7.44
N LEU A 218 -14.14 -19.40 -6.27
CA LEU A 218 -12.79 -19.97 -6.18
C LEU A 218 -12.56 -21.12 -7.18
N ARG A 219 -13.59 -21.96 -7.41
CA ARG A 219 -13.55 -23.06 -8.37
C ARG A 219 -13.29 -22.60 -9.81
N GLN A 220 -13.87 -21.47 -10.23
CA GLN A 220 -13.71 -20.96 -11.60
C GLN A 220 -12.30 -20.43 -11.86
N ILE A 221 -11.65 -19.91 -10.83
CA ILE A 221 -10.31 -19.32 -10.91
C ILE A 221 -9.22 -20.26 -10.40
N THR A 222 -9.58 -21.50 -10.03
CA THR A 222 -8.62 -22.50 -9.58
C THR A 222 -7.67 -22.82 -10.72
N ARG A 223 -6.38 -22.58 -10.50
CA ARG A 223 -5.34 -22.95 -11.46
C ARG A 223 -5.29 -24.47 -11.55
N ASN A 224 -5.62 -24.99 -12.72
CA ASN A 224 -5.43 -26.42 -13.01
C ASN A 224 -3.96 -26.77 -12.81
N LYS A 225 -3.69 -27.87 -12.10
CA LYS A 225 -2.33 -28.43 -12.06
C LYS A 225 -1.95 -28.79 -13.51
N PRO A 226 -0.77 -28.40 -13.99
CA PRO A 226 -0.28 -28.86 -15.29
C PRO A 226 -0.21 -30.40 -15.32
#